data_AF-A0A0M9DG88-F1
#
_entry.id   AF-A0A0M9DG88-F1
#
_cell.length_a   1.000
_cell.length_b   1.000
_cell.length_c   1.000
_cell.angle_alpha   90.00
_cell.angle_beta   90.00
_cell.angle_gamma   90.00
#
_symmetry.space_group_name_H-M   'P 1'
#
loop_
_entity.id
_entity.type
_entity.pdbx_description
1 polymer ?
#
loop_
_entity_poly.entity_id
_entity_poly.type
_entity_poly.pdbx_seq_one_letter_code
_entity_poly.pdbx_strand_id
1 'polypeptide(L)'
;MDEFRDKINRLNEANHEYELSIRNLKRAMKRKDKAEKAVLELQKEVDSVQNKLDVVENALDGMRDVQGYTIADLFNPDFLGKHTDYTDCDEFFGDSGITPDQLLHYQKYPKIANKIAKDMTDFDNFDDFVKEAVLEYNLKNHGINEIPDFVRKGTNLKFKK
;
A
#
# COMPACT_ATOMS: atom_id res chain seq x y z
N MET A 1 2.69 -36.61 -64.44
CA MET A 1 1.64 -35.57 -64.30
C MET A 1 1.17 -35.46 -62.86
N ASP A 2 1.00 -36.58 -62.15
CA ASP A 2 0.52 -36.57 -60.75
C ASP A 2 1.51 -35.95 -59.76
N GLU A 3 2.81 -36.25 -59.87
CA GLU A 3 3.84 -35.61 -59.01
C GLU A 3 3.90 -34.08 -59.15
N PHE A 4 3.62 -33.56 -60.34
CA PHE A 4 3.59 -32.12 -60.57
C PHE A 4 2.37 -31.49 -59.91
N ARG A 5 1.22 -32.18 -59.98
CA ARG A 5 -0.04 -31.75 -59.35
C ARG A 5 0.06 -31.77 -57.81
N ASP A 6 0.70 -32.78 -57.25
CA ASP A 6 0.97 -32.86 -55.81
C ASP A 6 1.88 -31.74 -55.32
N LYS A 7 2.91 -31.38 -56.09
CA LYS A 7 3.80 -30.25 -55.76
C LYS A 7 3.04 -28.91 -55.79
N ILE A 8 2.15 -28.71 -56.76
CA ILE A 8 1.30 -27.51 -56.84
C ILE A 8 0.36 -27.44 -55.62
N ASN A 9 -0.26 -28.57 -55.24
CA ASN A 9 -1.16 -28.61 -54.08
C ASN A 9 -0.44 -28.28 -52.77
N ARG A 10 0.74 -28.89 -52.53
CA ARG A 10 1.57 -28.59 -51.35
C ARG A 10 2.02 -27.13 -51.31
N LEU A 11 2.33 -26.54 -52.47
CA LEU A 11 2.70 -25.11 -52.56
C LEU A 11 1.50 -24.20 -52.22
N ASN A 12 0.30 -24.55 -52.69
CA ASN A 12 -0.91 -23.81 -52.36
C ASN A 12 -1.28 -23.91 -50.87
N GLU A 13 -1.13 -25.10 -50.27
CA GLU A 13 -1.31 -25.32 -48.83
C GLU A 13 -0.31 -24.50 -48.01
N ALA A 14 0.98 -24.57 -48.36
CA ALA A 14 2.02 -23.79 -47.69
C ALA A 14 1.79 -22.28 -47.81
N ASN A 15 1.35 -21.79 -48.97
CA ASN A 15 0.97 -20.38 -49.16
C ASN A 15 -0.22 -19.99 -48.30
N HIS A 16 -1.24 -20.85 -48.20
CA HIS A 16 -2.41 -20.61 -47.37
C HIS A 16 -2.05 -20.52 -45.88
N GLU A 17 -1.22 -21.44 -45.39
CA GLU A 17 -0.71 -21.43 -44.02
C GLU A 17 0.15 -20.18 -43.76
N TYR A 18 0.99 -19.81 -44.71
CA TYR A 18 1.79 -18.59 -44.64
C TYR A 18 0.91 -17.33 -44.52
N GLU A 19 -0.14 -17.20 -45.32
CA GLU A 19 -1.11 -16.08 -45.22
C GLU A 19 -1.87 -16.05 -43.89
N LEU A 20 -2.23 -17.22 -43.36
CA LEU A 20 -2.85 -17.34 -42.04
C LEU A 20 -1.90 -16.89 -40.93
N SER A 21 -0.63 -17.27 -41.02
CA SER A 21 0.40 -16.86 -40.05
C SER A 21 0.59 -15.34 -40.02
N ILE A 22 0.60 -14.69 -41.19
CA ILE A 22 0.68 -13.22 -41.29
C ILE A 22 -0.54 -12.56 -40.64
N ARG A 23 -1.75 -13.09 -40.90
CA ARG A 23 -2.98 -12.56 -40.28
C ARG A 23 -2.97 -12.71 -38.76
N ASN A 24 -2.50 -13.84 -38.25
CA ASN A 24 -2.39 -14.08 -36.82
C ASN A 24 -1.35 -13.16 -36.17
N LEU A 25 -0.20 -12.96 -36.82
CA LEU A 25 0.83 -12.04 -36.36
C LEU A 25 0.31 -10.59 -36.30
N LYS A 26 -0.41 -10.11 -37.32
CA LYS A 26 -1.04 -8.78 -37.30
C LYS A 26 -2.05 -8.63 -36.16
N ARG A 27 -2.82 -9.68 -35.85
CA ARG A 27 -3.75 -9.68 -34.70
C ARG A 27 -3.01 -9.66 -33.37
N ALA A 28 -1.91 -10.41 -33.25
CA ALA A 28 -1.07 -10.43 -32.06
C ALA A 28 -0.43 -9.05 -31.80
N MET A 29 0.09 -8.39 -32.85
CA MET A 29 0.62 -7.02 -32.75
C MET A 29 -0.43 -6.03 -32.24
N LYS A 30 -1.64 -6.04 -32.79
CA LYS A 30 -2.73 -5.17 -32.29
C LYS A 30 -3.08 -5.41 -30.82
N ARG A 31 -3.04 -6.67 -30.37
CA ARG A 31 -3.25 -7.02 -28.96
C ARG A 31 -2.11 -6.50 -28.09
N LYS A 32 -0.86 -6.61 -28.56
CA LYS A 32 0.32 -6.06 -27.89
C LYS A 32 0.20 -4.54 -27.73
N ASP A 33 -0.12 -3.82 -28.80
CA ASP A 33 -0.28 -2.36 -28.75
C ASP A 33 -1.38 -1.94 -27.75
N LYS A 34 -2.49 -2.69 -27.70
CA LYS A 34 -3.57 -2.44 -26.73
C LYS A 34 -3.10 -2.69 -25.29
N ALA A 35 -2.35 -3.76 -25.06
CA ALA A 35 -1.78 -4.07 -23.75
C ALA A 35 -0.77 -3.01 -23.31
N GLU A 36 0.11 -2.55 -24.20
CA GLU A 36 1.07 -1.46 -23.91
C GLU A 36 0.37 -0.16 -23.51
N LYS A 37 -0.71 0.21 -24.20
CA LYS A 37 -1.52 1.37 -23.81
C LYS A 37 -2.14 1.22 -22.42
N ALA A 38 -2.72 0.06 -22.12
CA ALA A 38 -3.32 -0.21 -20.82
C ALA A 38 -2.26 -0.18 -19.69
N VAL A 39 -1.06 -0.71 -19.94
CA VAL A 39 0.06 -0.63 -19.00
C VAL A 39 0.47 0.82 -18.75
N LEU A 40 0.55 1.64 -19.80
CA LEU A 40 0.92 3.05 -19.68
C LEU A 40 -0.14 3.88 -18.92
N GLU A 41 -1.42 3.55 -19.09
CA GLU A 41 -2.51 4.16 -18.31
C GLU A 41 -2.42 3.77 -16.83
N LEU A 42 -2.21 2.48 -16.53
CA LEU A 42 -2.00 2.01 -15.15
C LEU A 42 -0.76 2.64 -14.51
N GLN A 43 0.33 2.82 -15.27
CA GLN A 43 1.53 3.49 -14.79
C GLN A 43 1.21 4.92 -14.32
N LYS A 44 0.43 5.68 -15.12
CA LYS A 44 0.02 7.04 -14.77
C LYS A 44 -0.89 7.08 -13.54
N GLU A 45 -1.78 6.10 -13.40
CA GLU A 45 -2.63 5.99 -12.21
C GLU A 45 -1.79 5.71 -10.96
N VAL A 46 -0.81 4.81 -11.05
CA VAL A 46 0.15 4.53 -9.96
C VAL A 46 0.94 5.79 -9.60
N ASP A 47 1.51 6.49 -10.58
CA ASP A 47 2.24 7.74 -10.34
C ASP A 47 1.35 8.80 -9.67
N SER A 48 0.07 8.88 -10.06
CA SER A 48 -0.88 9.81 -9.42
C SER A 48 -1.20 9.42 -7.98
N VAL A 49 -1.28 8.12 -7.67
CA VAL A 49 -1.49 7.64 -6.30
C VAL A 49 -0.24 7.90 -5.45
N GLN A 50 0.95 7.65 -6.00
CA GLN A 50 2.23 7.92 -5.35
C GLN A 50 2.35 9.40 -4.97
N ASN A 51 2.07 10.32 -5.90
CA ASN A 51 2.11 11.75 -5.63
C ASN A 51 1.12 12.18 -4.54
N LYS A 52 -0.08 11.58 -4.50
CA LYS A 52 -1.04 11.85 -3.42
C LYS A 52 -0.53 11.34 -2.07
N LEU A 53 0.16 10.21 -2.06
CA LEU A 53 0.76 9.63 -0.87
C LEU A 53 1.89 10.52 -0.34
N ASP A 54 2.79 10.98 -1.22
CA ASP A 54 3.86 11.90 -0.86
C ASP A 54 3.30 13.21 -0.28
N VAL A 55 2.18 13.71 -0.81
CA VAL A 55 1.50 14.91 -0.26
C VAL A 55 0.94 14.64 1.14
N VAL A 56 0.37 13.45 1.37
CA VAL A 56 -0.17 13.07 2.69
C VAL A 56 0.95 12.82 3.69
N GLU A 57 2.03 12.13 3.30
CA GLU A 57 3.21 11.92 4.16
C GLU A 57 3.87 13.25 4.51
N ASN A 58 4.06 14.16 3.55
CA ASN A 58 4.58 15.50 3.81
C ASN A 58 3.63 16.33 4.68
N ALA A 59 2.31 16.15 4.56
CA ALA A 59 1.34 16.81 5.44
C ALA A 59 1.41 16.24 6.86
N LEU A 60 1.58 14.93 7.01
CA LEU A 60 1.74 14.26 8.31
C LEU A 60 3.07 14.62 8.98
N ASP A 61 4.17 14.70 8.23
CA ASP A 61 5.47 15.17 8.72
C ASP A 61 5.42 16.66 9.07
N GLY A 62 4.75 17.49 8.26
CA GLY A 62 4.49 18.90 8.58
C GLY A 62 3.60 19.09 9.82
N MET A 63 2.67 18.16 10.08
CA MET A 63 1.85 18.11 11.30
C MET A 63 2.62 17.54 12.52
N ARG A 64 3.73 16.84 12.30
CA ARG A 64 4.62 16.34 13.35
C ARG A 64 5.46 17.45 13.97
N ASP A 65 5.89 18.43 13.15
CA ASP A 65 6.70 19.58 13.58
C ASP A 65 5.89 20.72 14.21
N VAL A 66 4.55 20.72 14.07
CA VAL A 66 3.65 21.75 14.61
C VAL A 66 2.82 21.15 15.76
N GLN A 67 3.47 20.74 16.85
CA GLN A 67 2.76 20.05 17.93
C GLN A 67 2.00 21.00 18.88
N GLY A 68 0.67 20.88 18.84
CA GLY A 68 -0.28 21.32 19.85
C GLY A 68 -1.07 20.16 20.49
N TYR A 69 -0.58 18.92 20.37
CA TYR A 69 -1.21 17.71 20.94
C TYR A 69 -0.29 17.01 21.93
N THR A 70 -0.87 16.46 23.00
CA THR A 70 -0.18 15.70 24.04
C THR A 70 -0.25 14.19 23.77
N ILE A 71 0.58 13.40 24.44
CA ILE A 71 0.52 11.93 24.36
C ILE A 71 -0.87 11.41 24.80
N ALA A 72 -1.49 12.05 25.78
CA ALA A 72 -2.83 11.72 26.24
C ALA A 72 -3.91 11.99 25.17
N ASP A 73 -3.70 12.97 24.29
CA ASP A 73 -4.62 13.26 23.19
C ASP A 73 -4.54 12.18 22.10
N LEU A 74 -3.33 11.71 21.80
CA LEU A 74 -3.07 10.64 20.82
C LEU A 74 -3.58 9.29 21.34
N PHE A 75 -3.21 8.92 22.57
CA PHE A 75 -3.60 7.67 23.21
C PHE A 75 -4.81 7.88 24.10
N ASN A 76 -5.85 8.44 23.51
CA ASN A 76 -7.14 8.60 24.17
C ASN A 76 -7.85 7.23 24.34
N PRO A 77 -8.86 7.14 25.21
CA PRO A 77 -9.57 5.88 25.47
C PRO A 77 -10.18 5.22 24.23
N ASP A 78 -10.62 6.00 23.25
CA ASP A 78 -11.20 5.46 22.02
C ASP A 78 -10.15 4.77 21.15
N PHE A 79 -8.93 5.30 21.09
CA PHE A 79 -7.83 4.71 20.34
C PHE A 79 -7.28 3.47 21.07
N LEU A 80 -6.97 3.61 22.37
CA LEU A 80 -6.43 2.50 23.15
C LEU A 80 -7.40 1.32 23.20
N GLY A 81 -8.69 1.57 23.44
CA GLY A 81 -9.68 0.48 23.54
C GLY A 81 -9.97 -0.23 22.22
N LYS A 82 -9.54 0.32 21.07
CA LYS A 82 -9.65 -0.36 19.76
C LYS A 82 -8.45 -1.23 19.44
N HIS A 83 -7.27 -0.85 19.92
CA HIS A 83 -5.98 -1.40 19.46
C HIS A 83 -5.16 -2.06 20.58
N THR A 84 -5.67 -2.03 21.81
CA THR A 84 -5.05 -2.56 23.03
C THR A 84 -6.15 -3.03 24.01
N ASP A 85 -5.77 -3.76 25.05
CA ASP A 85 -6.68 -4.13 26.15
C ASP A 85 -6.93 -2.98 27.15
N TYR A 86 -6.30 -1.82 26.93
CA TYR A 86 -6.31 -0.68 27.83
C TYR A 86 -7.26 0.40 27.33
N THR A 87 -7.89 1.11 28.25
CA THR A 87 -8.67 2.34 27.94
C THR A 87 -8.09 3.58 28.59
N ASP A 88 -7.04 3.41 29.40
CA ASP A 88 -6.36 4.47 30.11
C ASP A 88 -4.88 4.52 29.72
N CYS A 89 -4.42 5.74 29.45
CA CYS A 89 -3.08 5.99 28.96
C CYS A 89 -2.01 5.74 30.03
N ASP A 90 -2.30 6.10 31.29
CA ASP A 90 -1.38 5.89 32.40
C ASP A 90 -1.28 4.41 32.76
N GLU A 91 -2.37 3.65 32.67
CA GLU A 91 -2.39 2.19 32.84
C GLU A 91 -1.57 1.48 31.76
N PHE A 92 -1.76 1.85 30.49
CA PHE A 92 -0.98 1.33 29.37
C PHE A 92 0.53 1.59 29.56
N PHE A 93 0.91 2.79 30.03
CA PHE A 93 2.31 3.11 30.30
C PHE A 93 2.88 2.43 31.54
N GLY A 94 2.08 2.30 32.59
CA GLY A 94 2.45 1.60 33.82
C GLY A 94 2.80 0.14 33.54
N ASP A 95 1.96 -0.54 32.76
CA ASP A 95 2.13 -1.96 32.45
C ASP A 95 3.18 -2.22 31.37
N SER A 96 3.32 -1.31 30.40
CA SER A 96 4.35 -1.43 29.37
C SER A 96 5.76 -1.17 29.92
N GLY A 97 5.87 -0.46 31.05
CA GLY A 97 7.16 -0.09 31.64
C GLY A 97 7.94 0.93 30.82
N ILE A 98 7.30 1.60 29.85
CA ILE A 98 7.85 2.73 29.10
C ILE A 98 7.40 4.03 29.75
N THR A 99 8.35 4.94 29.97
CA THR A 99 8.02 6.30 30.39
C THR A 99 7.57 7.16 29.20
N PRO A 100 6.74 8.19 29.43
CA PRO A 100 6.35 9.13 28.36
C PRO A 100 7.54 9.76 27.62
N ASP A 101 8.66 9.99 28.32
CA ASP A 101 9.90 10.53 27.73
C ASP A 101 10.60 9.53 26.79
N GLN A 102 10.59 8.24 27.15
CA GLN A 102 11.08 7.16 26.29
C GLN A 102 10.20 6.97 25.07
N LEU A 103 8.93 7.34 25.15
CA LEU A 103 7.98 7.32 24.04
C LEU A 103 8.28 8.41 23.01
N LEU A 104 8.50 9.65 23.46
CA LEU A 104 8.91 10.77 22.59
C LEU A 104 10.23 10.47 21.86
N HIS A 105 11.08 9.64 22.48
CA HIS A 105 12.36 9.21 21.94
C HIS A 105 12.41 7.71 21.63
N TYR A 106 11.29 7.08 21.24
CA TYR A 106 11.22 5.63 21.01
C TYR A 106 12.26 5.14 19.98
N GLN A 107 12.65 6.00 19.03
CA GLN A 107 13.73 5.74 18.06
C GLN A 107 15.09 5.46 18.71
N LYS A 108 15.34 5.95 19.93
CA LYS A 108 16.54 5.64 20.73
C LYS A 108 16.44 4.28 21.44
N TYR A 109 15.23 3.74 21.62
CA TYR A 109 14.96 2.48 22.31
C TYR A 109 14.07 1.51 21.50
N PRO A 110 14.39 1.25 20.21
CA PRO A 110 13.47 0.57 19.30
C PRO A 110 13.17 -0.87 19.70
N LYS A 111 14.11 -1.55 20.38
CA LYS A 111 13.91 -2.93 20.85
C LYS A 111 12.83 -3.04 21.92
N ILE A 112 12.80 -2.10 22.86
CA ILE A 112 11.84 -2.11 23.97
C ILE A 112 10.48 -1.66 23.44
N ALA A 113 10.45 -0.56 22.68
CA ALA A 113 9.23 -0.03 22.07
C ALA A 113 8.54 -1.04 21.15
N ASN A 114 9.28 -1.68 20.23
CA ASN A 114 8.69 -2.67 19.33
C ASN A 114 8.26 -3.95 20.02
N LYS A 115 8.87 -4.29 21.17
CA LYS A 115 8.41 -5.41 21.99
C LYS A 115 7.04 -5.10 22.57
N ILE A 116 6.85 -3.90 23.11
CA ILE A 116 5.57 -3.46 23.68
C ILE A 116 4.48 -3.37 22.62
N ALA A 117 4.79 -2.87 21.42
CA ALA A 117 3.84 -2.91 20.31
C ALA A 117 3.35 -4.35 20.05
N LYS A 118 4.26 -5.31 19.93
CA LYS A 118 3.90 -6.71 19.68
C LYS A 118 3.18 -7.40 20.83
N ASP A 119 3.53 -7.05 22.06
CA ASP A 119 3.06 -7.75 23.25
C ASP A 119 1.74 -7.16 23.77
N MET A 120 1.44 -5.89 23.46
CA MET A 120 0.34 -5.13 24.09
C MET A 120 -0.59 -4.41 23.09
N THR A 121 -0.27 -4.44 21.79
CA THR A 121 -1.08 -3.79 20.75
C THR A 121 -1.23 -4.68 19.52
N ASP A 122 -2.09 -4.28 18.58
CA ASP A 122 -2.29 -4.99 17.31
C ASP A 122 -1.17 -4.74 16.26
N PHE A 123 -0.08 -4.05 16.64
CA PHE A 123 0.94 -3.57 15.71
C PHE A 123 2.28 -4.30 15.84
N ASP A 124 2.93 -4.54 14.70
CA ASP A 124 4.23 -5.22 14.65
C ASP A 124 5.39 -4.38 15.21
N ASN A 125 5.23 -3.07 15.25
CA ASN A 125 6.24 -2.13 15.75
C ASN A 125 5.60 -0.85 16.28
N PHE A 126 6.38 -0.12 17.09
CA PHE A 126 5.89 1.05 17.79
C PHE A 126 5.72 2.28 16.88
N ASP A 127 6.44 2.31 15.76
CA ASP A 127 6.34 3.39 14.77
C ASP A 127 4.97 3.37 14.10
N ASP A 128 4.50 2.19 13.69
CA ASP A 128 3.17 2.00 13.08
C ASP A 128 2.06 2.32 14.07
N PHE A 129 2.21 1.93 15.34
CA PHE A 129 1.27 2.25 16.42
C PHE A 129 1.10 3.76 16.62
N VAL A 130 2.22 4.51 16.70
CA VAL A 130 2.19 5.97 16.86
C VAL A 130 1.64 6.65 15.61
N LYS A 131 2.00 6.17 14.42
CA LYS A 131 1.47 6.71 13.15
C LYS A 131 -0.05 6.58 13.08
N GLU A 132 -0.61 5.42 13.43
CA GLU A 132 -2.06 5.22 13.46
C GLU A 132 -2.71 6.15 14.49
N ALA A 133 -2.12 6.32 15.68
CA ALA A 133 -2.64 7.23 16.71
C ALA A 133 -2.73 8.69 16.24
N VAL A 134 -1.65 9.18 15.61
CA VAL A 134 -1.60 10.53 15.03
C VAL A 134 -2.64 10.67 13.92
N LEU A 135 -2.79 9.64 13.09
CA LEU A 135 -3.74 9.63 11.99
C LEU A 135 -5.19 9.65 12.49
N GLU A 136 -5.56 8.79 13.43
CA GLU A 136 -6.90 8.78 14.05
C GLU A 136 -7.22 10.11 14.72
N TYR A 137 -6.26 10.66 15.48
CA TYR A 137 -6.43 11.94 16.16
C TYR A 137 -6.69 13.09 15.17
N ASN A 138 -5.88 13.18 14.10
CA ASN A 138 -6.02 14.21 13.09
C ASN A 138 -7.33 14.06 12.29
N LEU A 139 -7.69 12.84 11.90
CA LEU A 139 -8.94 12.58 11.19
C LEU A 139 -10.17 12.93 12.05
N LYS A 140 -10.14 12.60 13.34
CA LYS A 140 -11.20 12.95 14.30
C LYS A 140 -11.36 14.46 14.45
N ASN A 141 -10.25 15.20 14.53
CA ASN A 141 -10.27 16.67 14.55
C ASN A 141 -10.85 17.29 13.27
N HIS A 142 -10.76 16.59 12.15
CA HIS A 142 -11.38 16.98 10.88
C HIS A 142 -12.79 16.40 10.66
N GLY A 143 -13.38 15.74 11.67
CA GLY A 143 -14.74 15.20 11.63
C GLY A 143 -14.90 13.88 10.87
N ILE A 144 -13.80 13.16 10.62
CA ILE A 144 -13.78 11.87 9.94
C ILE A 144 -13.64 10.76 10.99
N ASN A 145 -14.73 10.03 11.23
CA ASN A 145 -14.82 9.04 12.33
C ASN A 145 -14.36 7.63 11.94
N GLU A 146 -14.27 7.34 10.64
CA GLU A 146 -13.83 6.03 10.13
C GLU A 146 -12.62 6.23 9.23
N ILE A 147 -11.52 5.54 9.55
CA ILE A 147 -10.32 5.57 8.71
C ILE A 147 -10.63 4.80 7.43
N PRO A 148 -10.56 5.44 6.26
CA PRO A 148 -10.79 4.74 5.00
C PRO A 148 -9.77 3.62 4.78
N ASP A 149 -10.23 2.48 4.28
CA ASP A 149 -9.41 1.29 4.02
C ASP A 149 -8.14 1.54 3.18
N PHE A 150 -8.16 2.56 2.31
CA PHE A 150 -7.02 2.94 1.48
C PHE A 150 -5.88 3.61 2.26
N VAL A 151 -6.17 4.13 3.45
CA VAL A 151 -5.18 4.74 4.36
C VAL A 151 -4.45 3.65 5.15
N ARG A 152 -5.18 2.63 5.62
CA ARG A 152 -4.62 1.54 6.47
C ARG A 152 -3.77 0.53 5.73
N LYS A 153 -4.16 0.13 4.52
CA LYS A 153 -3.52 -1.04 3.88
C LYS A 153 -2.11 -0.75 3.36
N GLY A 154 -1.78 0.53 3.14
CA GLY A 154 -0.83 0.88 2.09
C GLY A 154 -1.26 0.24 0.76
N THR A 155 -0.85 0.77 -0.38
CA THR A 155 -1.06 0.05 -1.64
C THR A 155 -0.10 -1.12 -1.72
N ASN A 156 -0.41 -2.23 -1.01
CA ASN A 156 0.29 -3.50 -1.13
C ASN A 156 -0.12 -4.17 -2.46
N LEU A 157 0.26 -3.54 -3.58
CA LEU A 157 0.13 -4.07 -4.93
C LEU A 157 1.16 -5.19 -5.09
N LYS A 158 0.84 -6.38 -4.54
CA LYS A 158 1.55 -7.61 -4.87
C LYS A 158 1.26 -7.97 -6.31
N PHE A 159 2.08 -7.48 -7.24
CA PHE A 159 2.14 -8.03 -8.59
C PHE A 159 2.63 -9.47 -8.47
N LYS A 160 1.73 -10.44 -8.66
CA LYS A 160 2.14 -11.82 -8.95
C LYS A 160 2.91 -11.80 -10.27
N LYS A 161 4.20 -12.18 -10.20
CA LYS A 161 5.06 -12.44 -11.36
C LYS A 161 4.46 -13.45 -12.30
#